data_AF-A0A8S1E4H4-F1
#
_entry.id   AF-A0A8S1E4H4-F1
#
_cell.length_a   1.000
_cell.length_b   1.000
_cell.length_c   1.000
_cell.angle_alpha   90.00
_cell.angle_beta   90.00
_cell.angle_gamma   90.00
#
_symmetry.space_group_name_H-M   'P 1'
#
loop_
_entity.id
_entity.type
_entity.pdbx_description
1 polymer ?
#
loop_
_entity_poly.entity_id
_entity_poly.type
_entity_poly.pdbx_seq_one_letter_code
_entity_poly.pdbx_strand_id
1 'polypeptide(L)'
;MDSFQSDTIFLQGEFLSSEQKILICSSMKTLRDENKLKVLKFWGRISGIVNDYYLLQGFTSDCFRNVKYFYRVEPEALRLLDDCTSLFTGIPSHVFTFMSPLDQQEVRLKEEDRLTAAVVVINNEMSIIPRSAFLIGSYNQTMKNKMFKGLPFDKSADQNSYVHFEDLRGSKVMFPLLDSTNTIETDFPPAWKLQHEQEGQVAVVRSQLWPGLTFHHQVDSPVYGWTYFGDGRRNWDICYMI
;
A
#
# COMPACT_ATOMS: atom_id res chain seq x y z
N MET A 1 9.01 8.86 11.14
CA MET A 1 9.37 8.42 9.78
C MET A 1 10.83 8.01 9.82
N ASP A 2 11.15 6.80 9.42
CA ASP A 2 12.52 6.30 9.45
C ASP A 2 13.34 6.94 8.33
N SER A 3 14.66 7.09 8.50
CA SER A 3 15.56 7.71 7.51
C SER A 3 15.42 7.05 6.13
N PHE A 4 15.39 5.73 6.12
CA PHE A 4 15.19 4.92 4.92
C PHE A 4 13.88 5.23 4.17
N GLN A 5 12.80 5.50 4.90
CA GLN A 5 11.53 5.88 4.28
C GLN A 5 11.64 7.29 3.68
N SER A 6 12.35 8.22 4.33
CA SER A 6 12.61 9.56 3.76
C SER A 6 13.43 9.50 2.48
N ASP A 7 14.46 8.67 2.45
CA ASP A 7 15.33 8.51 1.28
C ASP A 7 14.60 7.85 0.12
N THR A 8 13.70 6.90 0.42
CA THR A 8 12.87 6.25 -0.60
C THR A 8 11.83 7.22 -1.19
N ILE A 9 11.22 8.08 -0.38
CA ILE A 9 10.28 9.08 -0.88
C ILE A 9 10.96 10.00 -1.91
N PHE A 10 12.23 10.35 -1.67
CA PHE A 10 13.03 11.13 -2.63
C PHE A 10 13.22 10.39 -3.96
N LEU A 11 13.36 9.06 -3.97
CA LEU A 11 13.46 8.24 -5.18
C LEU A 11 12.16 8.22 -6.02
N GLN A 12 11.04 8.65 -5.46
CA GLN A 12 9.78 8.81 -6.20
C GLN A 12 9.67 10.20 -6.87
N GLY A 13 10.66 11.09 -6.68
CA GLY A 13 10.58 12.48 -7.12
C GLY A 13 9.61 13.33 -6.29
N GLU A 14 9.14 12.80 -5.16
CA GLU A 14 8.23 13.46 -4.25
C GLU A 14 9.00 14.08 -3.09
N PHE A 15 8.55 15.26 -2.66
CA PHE A 15 9.22 16.03 -1.61
C PHE A 15 8.23 16.40 -0.53
N LEU A 16 8.47 15.88 0.68
CA LEU A 16 7.83 16.41 1.88
C LEU A 16 8.64 17.61 2.37
N SER A 17 7.98 18.75 2.56
CA SER A 17 8.61 19.93 3.15
C SER A 17 9.10 19.64 4.58
N SER A 18 10.09 20.38 5.06
CA SER A 18 10.57 20.24 6.44
C SER A 18 9.45 20.42 7.45
N GLU A 19 8.52 21.34 7.18
CA GLU A 19 7.34 21.58 8.01
C GLU A 19 6.39 20.37 8.02
N GLN A 20 6.07 19.82 6.85
CA GLN A 20 5.23 18.62 6.74
C GLN A 20 5.86 17.43 7.46
N LYS A 21 7.18 17.23 7.32
CA LYS A 21 7.91 16.17 8.03
C LYS A 21 7.78 16.33 9.55
N ILE A 22 7.97 17.56 10.06
CA ILE A 22 7.85 17.84 11.49
C ILE A 22 6.42 17.60 11.97
N LEU A 23 5.42 18.08 11.25
CA LEU A 23 4.01 17.90 11.59
C LEU A 23 3.64 16.42 11.65
N ILE A 24 3.96 15.66 10.60
CA ILE A 24 3.71 14.21 10.54
C ILE A 24 4.40 13.48 11.69
N CYS A 25 5.67 13.82 11.97
CA CYS A 25 6.40 13.19 13.07
C CYS A 25 5.82 13.53 14.45
N SER A 26 5.31 14.75 14.63
CA SER A 26 4.63 15.18 15.85
C SER A 26 3.32 14.43 16.04
N SER A 27 2.44 14.44 15.03
CA SER A 27 1.16 13.73 15.03
C SER A 27 1.33 12.23 15.23
N MET A 28 2.37 11.63 14.64
CA MET A 28 2.71 10.22 14.81
C MET A 28 3.05 9.87 16.28
N LYS A 29 3.76 10.74 16.99
CA LYS A 29 4.06 10.52 18.42
C LYS A 29 2.78 10.57 19.25
N THR A 30 1.97 11.60 19.07
CA THR A 30 0.68 11.77 19.77
C THR A 30 -0.23 10.57 19.55
N LEU A 31 -0.46 10.18 18.29
CA LEU A 31 -1.36 9.08 17.95
C LEU A 31 -0.88 7.72 18.48
N ARG A 32 0.44 7.50 18.51
CA ARG A 32 1.02 6.27 19.07
C ARG A 32 0.75 6.16 20.55
N ASP A 33 0.97 7.25 21.29
CA ASP A 33 0.87 7.29 22.73
C ASP A 33 -0.61 7.21 23.19
N GLU A 34 -1.52 7.91 22.49
CA GLU A 34 -2.96 7.86 22.76
C GLU A 34 -3.57 6.48 22.52
N ASN A 35 -3.19 5.82 21.42
CA ASN A 35 -3.83 4.56 20.98
C ASN A 35 -3.07 3.30 21.40
N LYS A 36 -2.00 3.44 22.19
CA LYS A 36 -1.12 2.34 22.65
C LYS A 36 -0.67 1.45 21.48
N LEU A 37 -0.35 2.07 20.35
CA LEU A 37 0.09 1.36 19.14
C LEU A 37 1.55 0.93 19.30
N LYS A 38 1.90 -0.29 18.90
CA LYS A 38 3.28 -0.76 18.95
C LYS A 38 4.11 -0.17 17.82
N VAL A 39 3.53 -0.10 16.63
CA VAL A 39 4.19 0.38 15.42
C VAL A 39 3.23 1.31 14.69
N LEU A 40 3.73 2.48 14.27
CA LEU A 40 2.99 3.44 13.45
C LEU A 40 3.87 3.78 12.25
N LYS A 41 3.36 3.55 11.05
CA LYS A 41 4.06 3.81 9.79
C LYS A 41 3.36 4.91 9.01
N PHE A 42 4.14 5.67 8.26
CA PHE A 42 3.58 6.57 7.27
C PHE A 42 3.11 5.73 6.06
N TRP A 43 1.84 5.87 5.70
CA TRP A 43 1.22 5.12 4.60
C TRP A 43 1.53 5.80 3.26
N GLY A 44 1.37 7.12 3.22
CA GLY A 44 1.45 7.87 1.97
C GLY A 44 0.63 9.15 1.98
N ARG A 45 0.52 9.74 0.80
CA ARG A 45 -0.26 10.94 0.51
C ARG A 45 -1.27 10.62 -0.61
N ILE A 46 -2.53 11.01 -0.40
CA ILE A 46 -3.53 11.11 -1.48
C ILE A 46 -3.70 12.58 -1.82
N SER A 47 -3.41 12.94 -3.06
CA SER A 47 -3.47 14.31 -3.54
C SER A 47 -4.91 14.73 -3.83
N GLY A 48 -5.28 15.87 -3.26
CA GLY A 48 -6.57 16.52 -3.51
C GLY A 48 -6.39 17.84 -4.26
N ILE A 49 -7.49 18.40 -4.75
CA ILE A 49 -7.50 19.68 -5.48
C ILE A 49 -7.14 20.83 -4.53
N VAL A 50 -7.74 20.87 -3.34
CA VAL A 50 -7.54 21.95 -2.36
C VAL A 50 -6.49 21.55 -1.33
N ASN A 51 -6.61 20.35 -0.76
CA ASN A 51 -5.70 19.85 0.27
C ASN A 51 -5.33 18.39 0.01
N ASP A 52 -4.12 18.03 0.39
CA ASP A 52 -3.65 16.65 0.37
C ASP A 52 -3.99 15.91 1.68
N TYR A 53 -4.29 14.62 1.55
CA TYR A 53 -4.51 13.71 2.67
C TYR A 53 -3.23 12.96 3.01
N TYR A 54 -2.70 13.18 4.21
CA TYR A 54 -1.56 12.42 4.75
C TYR A 54 -2.06 11.29 5.64
N LEU A 55 -1.70 10.06 5.28
CA LEU A 55 -2.23 8.87 5.92
C LEU A 55 -1.17 8.17 6.77
N LEU A 56 -1.60 7.71 7.94
CA LEU A 56 -0.78 6.95 8.89
C LEU A 56 -1.44 5.60 9.15
N GLN A 57 -0.63 4.54 9.20
CA GLN A 57 -1.08 3.18 9.43
C GLN A 57 -0.52 2.63 10.73
N GLY A 58 -1.41 2.36 11.68
CA GLY A 58 -1.07 1.85 13.00
C GLY A 58 -1.26 0.35 13.14
N PHE A 59 -0.29 -0.33 13.74
CA PHE A 59 -0.32 -1.76 14.03
C PHE A 59 -0.29 -2.01 15.55
N THR A 60 -1.20 -2.86 16.00
CA THR A 60 -1.26 -3.30 17.41
C THR A 60 -0.41 -4.53 17.70
N SER A 61 0.01 -5.25 16.66
CA SER A 61 0.87 -6.42 16.74
C SER A 61 1.99 -6.36 15.70
N ASP A 62 3.08 -7.11 15.90
CA ASP A 62 4.33 -7.00 15.11
C ASP A 62 4.24 -7.54 13.68
N CYS A 63 3.14 -8.22 13.36
CA CYS A 63 2.80 -8.62 12.00
C CYS A 63 1.88 -7.55 11.40
N PHE A 64 1.79 -7.44 10.06
CA PHE A 64 0.78 -6.66 9.31
C PHE A 64 -0.69 -6.95 9.70
N ARG A 65 -0.88 -7.79 10.72
CA ARG A 65 -2.09 -8.10 11.46
C ARG A 65 -2.67 -6.88 12.15
N ASN A 66 -4.00 -6.80 12.11
CA ASN A 66 -4.81 -5.84 12.88
C ASN A 66 -4.36 -4.40 12.64
N VAL A 67 -4.28 -4.02 11.36
CA VAL A 67 -4.32 -2.60 10.99
C VAL A 67 -5.58 -2.04 11.62
N LYS A 68 -5.40 -1.15 12.60
CA LYS A 68 -6.54 -0.40 13.15
C LYS A 68 -6.80 0.73 12.18
N TYR A 69 -7.81 0.54 11.33
CA TYR A 69 -8.42 1.64 10.62
C TYR A 69 -9.21 2.45 11.64
N PHE A 70 -8.89 3.73 11.79
CA PHE A 70 -9.65 4.65 12.64
C PHE A 70 -10.93 5.14 11.96
N TYR A 71 -11.18 4.70 10.73
CA TYR A 71 -12.34 5.04 9.93
C TYR A 71 -13.24 3.80 9.72
N ARG A 72 -14.54 4.04 9.55
CA ARG A 72 -15.52 3.01 9.19
C ARG A 72 -15.52 2.87 7.67
N VAL A 73 -15.33 1.64 7.17
CA VAL A 73 -15.42 1.36 5.74
C VAL A 73 -16.89 1.13 5.37
N GLU A 74 -17.44 1.98 4.51
CA GLU A 74 -18.77 1.74 3.94
C GLU A 74 -18.68 0.78 2.75
N PRO A 75 -19.42 -0.35 2.75
CA PRO A 75 -19.38 -1.32 1.65
C PRO A 75 -19.81 -0.75 0.30
N GLU A 76 -20.71 0.24 0.32
CA GLU A 76 -21.17 0.93 -0.89
C GLU A 76 -20.04 1.75 -1.53
N ALA A 77 -19.20 2.40 -0.73
CA ALA A 77 -18.02 3.13 -1.19
C ALA A 77 -17.00 2.22 -1.89
N LEU A 78 -16.84 0.97 -1.44
CA LEU A 78 -15.96 -0.02 -2.10
C LEU A 78 -16.45 -0.38 -3.50
N ARG A 79 -17.76 -0.53 -3.67
CA ARG A 79 -18.35 -0.92 -4.96
C ARG A 79 -18.27 0.20 -5.99
N LEU A 80 -18.39 1.44 -5.52
CA LEU A 80 -18.48 2.62 -6.38
C LEU A 80 -17.12 3.32 -6.58
N LEU A 81 -16.04 2.74 -6.06
CA LEU A 81 -14.72 3.37 -6.10
C LEU A 81 -14.25 3.60 -7.54
N ASP A 82 -14.41 2.60 -8.40
CA ASP A 82 -14.01 2.66 -9.82
C ASP A 82 -14.95 3.54 -10.65
N ASP A 83 -16.21 3.68 -10.22
CA ASP A 83 -17.19 4.56 -10.87
C ASP A 83 -16.88 6.05 -10.61
N CYS A 84 -16.26 6.34 -9.46
CA CYS A 84 -15.84 7.67 -9.06
C CYS A 84 -14.52 8.07 -9.73
N THR A 85 -14.58 8.58 -10.97
CA THR A 85 -13.40 9.04 -11.71
C THR A 85 -12.93 10.45 -11.34
N SER A 86 -13.72 11.20 -10.55
CA SER A 86 -13.41 12.57 -10.11
C SER A 86 -12.19 12.61 -9.18
N LEU A 87 -11.46 13.73 -9.15
CA LEU A 87 -10.37 13.91 -8.18
C LEU A 87 -10.92 14.14 -6.76
N PHE A 88 -10.12 13.82 -5.75
CA PHE A 88 -10.39 14.21 -4.38
C PHE A 88 -10.36 15.74 -4.26
N THR A 89 -11.30 16.33 -3.53
CA THR A 89 -11.33 17.78 -3.33
C THR A 89 -10.39 18.21 -2.21
N GLY A 90 -10.12 17.34 -1.23
CA GLY A 90 -9.39 17.71 -0.01
C GLY A 90 -10.31 18.19 1.13
N ILE A 91 -11.61 17.96 1.01
CA ILE A 91 -12.62 18.29 2.03
C ILE A 91 -13.36 17.00 2.40
N PRO A 92 -13.16 16.43 3.61
CA PRO A 92 -13.80 15.16 4.03
C PRO A 92 -15.33 15.17 3.93
N SER A 93 -15.95 16.31 4.21
CA SER A 93 -17.41 16.49 4.19
C SER A 93 -17.99 16.70 2.79
N HIS A 94 -17.16 16.77 1.74
CA HIS A 94 -17.65 16.89 0.38
C HIS A 94 -18.42 15.63 -0.01
N VAL A 95 -19.51 15.81 -0.75
CA VAL A 95 -20.37 14.71 -1.21
C VAL A 95 -20.30 14.69 -2.73
N PHE A 96 -19.79 13.60 -3.27
CA PHE A 96 -19.86 13.32 -4.69
C PHE A 96 -21.23 12.77 -5.03
N THR A 97 -21.82 13.33 -6.08
CA THR A 97 -23.07 12.86 -6.65
C THR A 97 -22.79 12.36 -8.06
N PHE A 98 -23.13 11.11 -8.33
CA PHE A 98 -22.99 10.51 -9.65
C PHE A 98 -24.13 9.52 -9.90
N MET A 99 -24.36 9.21 -11.18
CA MET A 99 -25.36 8.22 -11.56
C MET A 99 -24.72 6.83 -11.49
N SER A 100 -25.31 5.92 -10.71
CA SER A 100 -24.92 4.51 -10.71
C SER A 100 -25.05 3.96 -12.13
N PRO A 101 -24.00 3.31 -12.69
CA PRO A 101 -24.06 2.76 -14.04
C PRO A 101 -25.04 1.60 -14.17
N LEU A 102 -25.36 0.93 -13.06
CA LEU A 102 -26.25 -0.24 -13.05
C LEU A 102 -27.73 0.16 -12.96
N ASP A 103 -28.06 1.10 -12.08
CA ASP A 103 -29.44 1.40 -11.69
C ASP A 103 -29.91 2.78 -12.16
N GLN A 104 -29.05 3.58 -12.80
CA GLN A 104 -29.29 4.99 -13.17
C GLN A 104 -29.79 5.86 -12.01
N GLN A 105 -29.58 5.41 -10.78
CA GLN A 105 -29.98 6.11 -9.58
C GLN A 105 -28.88 7.10 -9.17
N GLU A 106 -29.29 8.27 -8.68
CA GLU A 106 -28.38 9.22 -8.05
C GLU A 106 -27.84 8.61 -6.75
N VAL A 107 -26.54 8.33 -6.74
CA VAL A 107 -25.84 7.88 -5.54
C VAL A 107 -25.01 9.03 -5.00
N ARG A 108 -25.02 9.14 -3.67
CA ARG A 108 -24.28 10.16 -2.92
C ARG A 108 -23.22 9.48 -2.08
N LEU A 109 -21.97 9.80 -2.35
CA LEU A 109 -20.82 9.24 -1.66
C LEU A 109 -20.03 10.38 -1.01
N LYS A 110 -19.84 10.32 0.31
CA LYS A 110 -18.94 11.28 0.95
C LYS A 110 -17.49 11.00 0.58
N GLU A 111 -16.70 12.06 0.55
CA GLU A 111 -15.27 11.97 0.25
C GLU A 111 -14.51 11.16 1.30
N GLU A 112 -14.86 11.26 2.58
CA GLU A 112 -14.25 10.45 3.65
C GLU A 112 -14.45 8.93 3.45
N ASP A 113 -15.64 8.52 2.99
CA ASP A 113 -15.98 7.12 2.76
C ASP A 113 -15.29 6.60 1.49
N ARG A 114 -15.22 7.43 0.46
CA ARG A 114 -14.46 7.15 -0.76
C ARG A 114 -12.97 7.00 -0.48
N LEU A 115 -12.39 7.92 0.29
CA LEU A 115 -10.97 7.92 0.68
C LEU A 115 -10.63 6.62 1.42
N THR A 116 -11.49 6.27 2.38
CA THR A 116 -11.42 5.03 3.14
C THR A 116 -11.45 3.80 2.23
N ALA A 117 -12.41 3.73 1.29
CA ALA A 117 -12.51 2.64 0.33
C ALA A 117 -11.26 2.53 -0.55
N ALA A 118 -10.76 3.66 -1.06
CA ALA A 118 -9.53 3.71 -1.86
C ALA A 118 -8.34 3.12 -1.11
N VAL A 119 -8.12 3.55 0.14
CA VAL A 119 -7.02 3.06 0.97
C VAL A 119 -7.13 1.57 1.24
N VAL A 120 -8.32 1.05 1.51
CA VAL A 120 -8.54 -0.40 1.73
C VAL A 120 -8.22 -1.19 0.47
N VAL A 121 -8.70 -0.74 -0.69
CA VAL A 121 -8.47 -1.41 -1.97
C VAL A 121 -7.00 -1.36 -2.35
N ILE A 122 -6.36 -0.20 -2.27
CA ILE A 122 -4.92 -0.04 -2.46
C ILE A 122 -4.18 -0.96 -1.48
N ASN A 123 -4.61 -1.05 -0.22
CA ASN A 123 -3.94 -1.91 0.75
C ASN A 123 -3.96 -3.39 0.40
N ASN A 124 -5.09 -3.87 -0.11
CA ASN A 124 -5.23 -5.25 -0.49
C ASN A 124 -4.39 -5.57 -1.73
N GLU A 125 -4.32 -4.64 -2.71
CA GLU A 125 -3.58 -4.85 -3.97
C GLU A 125 -2.08 -4.52 -3.88
N MET A 126 -1.67 -3.69 -2.91
CA MET A 126 -0.27 -3.31 -2.69
C MET A 126 0.51 -4.29 -1.80
N SER A 127 -0.18 -5.29 -1.24
CA SER A 127 0.39 -6.17 -0.22
C SER A 127 1.44 -7.08 -0.85
N ILE A 128 2.64 -6.57 -1.11
CA ILE A 128 3.78 -7.31 -1.68
C ILE A 128 4.90 -7.38 -0.65
N ILE A 129 5.59 -8.52 -0.66
CA ILE A 129 6.75 -8.79 0.19
C ILE A 129 7.87 -9.45 -0.62
N PRO A 130 9.13 -9.32 -0.19
CA PRO A 130 10.20 -10.12 -0.76
C PRO A 130 10.03 -11.58 -0.33
N ARG A 131 10.37 -12.50 -1.23
CA ARG A 131 10.31 -13.94 -0.99
C ARG A 131 11.16 -14.30 0.24
N SER A 132 10.66 -15.23 1.05
CA SER A 132 11.27 -15.68 2.31
C SER A 132 11.27 -14.67 3.46
N ALA A 133 10.66 -13.48 3.30
CA ALA A 133 10.49 -12.53 4.40
C ALA A 133 9.50 -13.03 5.47
N PHE A 134 8.59 -13.92 5.08
CA PHE A 134 7.62 -14.58 5.96
C PHE A 134 7.66 -16.10 5.78
N LEU A 135 7.32 -16.82 6.84
CA LEU A 135 7.20 -18.27 6.89
C LEU A 135 5.77 -18.64 7.26
N ILE A 136 5.26 -19.74 6.69
CA ILE A 136 4.02 -20.35 7.16
C ILE A 136 4.36 -21.26 8.34
N GLY A 137 3.78 -20.98 9.50
CA GLY A 137 3.84 -21.88 10.66
C GLY A 137 2.84 -23.03 10.55
N SER A 138 3.00 -24.06 11.38
CA SER A 138 2.22 -25.32 11.35
C SER A 138 0.69 -25.17 11.50
N TYR A 139 0.19 -23.98 11.86
CA TYR A 139 -1.24 -23.66 12.01
C TYR A 139 -1.76 -22.71 10.91
N ASN A 140 -1.18 -22.73 9.70
CA ASN A 140 -1.49 -21.79 8.61
C ASN A 140 -1.40 -20.32 9.05
N GLN A 141 -0.46 -20.02 9.94
CA GLN A 141 -0.20 -18.67 10.40
C GLN A 141 1.04 -18.10 9.74
N THR A 142 0.93 -16.91 9.16
CA THR A 142 2.07 -16.23 8.55
C THR A 142 2.92 -15.55 9.64
N MET A 143 4.20 -15.92 9.74
CA MET A 143 5.15 -15.45 10.76
C MET A 143 6.32 -14.74 10.10
N LYS A 144 6.78 -13.61 10.65
CA LYS A 144 7.95 -12.90 10.13
C LYS A 144 9.20 -13.78 10.28
N ASN A 145 9.94 -13.95 9.20
CA ASN A 145 11.20 -14.68 9.22
C ASN A 145 12.31 -13.82 9.84
N LYS A 146 12.73 -14.15 11.06
CA LYS A 146 13.84 -13.45 11.73
C LYS A 146 15.20 -13.70 11.09
N MET A 147 15.32 -14.76 10.29
CA MET A 147 16.55 -15.14 9.59
C MET A 147 16.65 -14.53 8.19
N PHE A 148 15.61 -13.82 7.74
CA PHE A 148 15.66 -13.13 6.46
C PHE A 148 16.71 -12.03 6.52
N LYS A 149 17.69 -12.08 5.61
CA LYS A 149 18.78 -11.11 5.51
C LYS A 149 18.59 -10.13 4.36
N GLY A 150 17.51 -10.22 3.60
CA GLY A 150 17.33 -9.50 2.35
C GLY A 150 17.50 -10.40 1.13
N LEU A 151 17.06 -9.90 -0.02
CA LEU A 151 17.35 -10.49 -1.32
C LEU A 151 18.72 -10.02 -1.83
N PRO A 152 19.55 -10.92 -2.39
CA PRO A 152 20.78 -10.52 -3.08
C PRO A 152 20.46 -9.82 -4.41
N PHE A 153 21.44 -9.09 -4.95
CA PHE A 153 21.27 -8.25 -6.14
C PHE A 153 20.61 -8.98 -7.33
N ASP A 154 21.08 -10.19 -7.67
CA ASP A 154 20.54 -10.96 -8.80
C ASP A 154 19.06 -11.34 -8.59
N LYS A 155 18.66 -11.55 -7.34
CA LYS A 155 17.28 -11.90 -6.98
C LYS A 155 16.41 -10.67 -6.81
N SER A 156 16.94 -9.55 -6.34
CA SER A 156 16.19 -8.31 -6.24
C SER A 156 15.87 -7.70 -7.61
N ALA A 157 16.64 -8.06 -8.64
CA ALA A 157 16.37 -7.70 -10.04
C ALA A 157 15.32 -8.62 -10.73
N ASP A 158 14.85 -9.67 -10.05
CA ASP A 158 13.89 -10.64 -10.58
C ASP A 158 12.50 -10.40 -9.98
N GLN A 159 11.50 -10.23 -10.84
CA GLN A 159 10.11 -10.04 -10.42
C GLN A 159 9.56 -11.27 -9.68
N ASN A 160 10.05 -12.47 -9.97
CA ASN A 160 9.67 -13.68 -9.23
C ASN A 160 10.06 -13.68 -7.74
N SER A 161 10.97 -12.79 -7.35
CA SER A 161 11.39 -12.65 -5.96
C SER A 161 10.40 -11.85 -5.12
N TYR A 162 9.38 -11.26 -5.72
CA TYR A 162 8.35 -10.49 -5.02
C TYR A 162 7.01 -11.21 -5.13
N VAL A 163 6.36 -11.42 -3.99
CA VAL A 163 5.10 -12.17 -3.88
C VAL A 163 4.05 -11.36 -3.16
N HIS A 164 2.79 -11.56 -3.55
CA HIS A 164 1.66 -11.01 -2.82
C HIS A 164 1.55 -11.65 -1.44
N PHE A 165 1.29 -10.81 -0.43
CA PHE A 165 1.15 -11.17 0.96
C PHE A 165 -0.33 -11.39 1.26
N GLU A 166 -0.67 -12.65 1.51
CA GLU A 166 -1.98 -13.04 2.01
C GLU A 166 -1.83 -13.63 3.42
N ASP A 167 -2.69 -13.20 4.35
CA ASP A 167 -2.75 -13.80 5.68
C ASP A 167 -3.65 -15.03 5.65
N LEU A 168 -3.05 -16.22 5.75
CA LEU A 168 -3.78 -17.49 5.65
C LEU A 168 -4.55 -17.89 6.93
N ARG A 169 -4.53 -17.05 7.96
CA ARG A 169 -5.20 -17.34 9.24
C ARG A 169 -6.71 -17.47 9.07
N GLY A 170 -7.25 -18.66 9.36
CA GLY A 170 -8.68 -18.96 9.26
C GLY A 170 -9.12 -19.47 7.88
N SER A 171 -8.20 -19.55 6.92
CA SER A 171 -8.45 -20.20 5.65
C SER A 171 -8.53 -21.72 5.86
N LYS A 172 -9.67 -22.33 5.50
CA LYS A 172 -9.89 -23.79 5.52
C LYS A 172 -9.13 -24.53 4.42
N VAL A 173 -8.33 -23.83 3.62
CA VAL A 173 -7.61 -24.40 2.50
C VAL A 173 -6.46 -25.26 3.05
N MET A 174 -6.64 -26.57 2.93
CA MET A 174 -5.67 -27.60 3.29
C MET A 174 -4.69 -27.81 2.14
N PHE A 175 -3.98 -26.76 1.75
CA PHE A 175 -2.82 -26.87 0.87
C PHE A 175 -1.72 -25.98 1.43
N PRO A 176 -0.58 -26.53 1.88
CA PRO A 176 0.57 -25.76 2.28
C PRO A 176 1.31 -25.32 1.01
N LEU A 177 0.66 -24.53 0.16
CA LEU A 177 1.31 -23.95 -0.99
C LEU A 177 1.37 -22.44 -0.77
N LEU A 178 2.38 -22.03 0.01
CA LEU A 178 3.21 -20.93 -0.46
C LEU A 178 4.03 -21.42 -1.67
N ASP A 179 3.40 -22.05 -2.66
CA ASP A 179 4.03 -22.24 -3.96
C ASP A 179 4.07 -20.85 -4.56
N SER A 180 5.19 -20.17 -4.35
CA SER A 180 6.13 -19.68 -5.37
C SER A 180 5.59 -19.11 -6.70
N THR A 181 4.28 -18.93 -6.86
CA THR A 181 3.56 -18.71 -8.12
C THR A 181 2.66 -17.48 -8.09
N ASN A 182 2.22 -16.99 -6.93
CA ASN A 182 1.57 -15.67 -6.83
C ASN A 182 2.62 -14.55 -6.78
N THR A 183 3.50 -14.56 -7.80
CA THR A 183 4.54 -13.54 -7.99
C THR A 183 3.97 -12.38 -8.80
N ILE A 184 4.54 -11.20 -8.61
CA ILE A 184 4.12 -10.01 -9.36
C ILE A 184 4.34 -10.15 -10.88
N GLU A 185 5.19 -11.09 -11.32
CA GLU A 185 5.41 -11.38 -12.74
C GLU A 185 4.19 -12.04 -13.39
N THR A 186 3.46 -12.86 -12.61
CA THR A 186 2.29 -13.58 -13.10
C THR A 186 1.01 -12.75 -13.11
N ASP A 187 1.06 -11.53 -12.59
CA ASP A 187 -0.08 -10.61 -12.55
C ASP A 187 -0.53 -10.24 -13.97
N PHE A 188 -1.85 -10.27 -14.20
CA PHE A 188 -2.46 -9.81 -15.43
C PHE A 188 -3.47 -8.68 -15.16
N PRO A 189 -3.36 -7.53 -15.86
CA PRO A 189 -2.28 -7.11 -16.77
C PRO A 189 -0.93 -6.93 -16.02
N PRO A 190 0.23 -6.90 -16.71
CA PRO A 190 1.53 -6.74 -16.06
C PRO A 190 1.63 -5.36 -15.37
N ALA A 191 1.29 -5.37 -14.08
CA ALA A 191 1.04 -4.17 -13.30
C ALA A 191 2.28 -3.60 -12.64
N TRP A 192 3.46 -4.19 -12.83
CA TRP A 192 4.66 -3.84 -12.05
C TRP A 192 5.88 -3.56 -12.93
N LYS A 193 6.64 -2.52 -12.55
CA LYS A 193 7.94 -2.20 -13.13
C LYS A 193 9.00 -2.26 -12.04
N LEU A 194 10.04 -3.05 -12.25
CA LEU A 194 11.15 -3.23 -11.32
C LEU A 194 12.39 -2.49 -11.85
N GLN A 195 13.01 -1.69 -10.99
CA GLN A 195 14.23 -0.93 -11.28
C GLN A 195 15.14 -0.90 -10.06
N HIS A 196 16.44 -0.85 -10.29
CA HIS A 196 17.43 -0.63 -9.23
C HIS A 196 17.85 0.85 -9.22
N GLU A 197 17.88 1.45 -8.04
CA GLU A 197 18.27 2.83 -7.79
C GLU A 197 19.49 2.86 -6.84
N GLN A 198 20.10 4.04 -6.67
CA GLN A 198 21.26 4.24 -5.77
C GLN A 198 22.41 3.25 -6.05
N GLU A 199 22.89 3.21 -7.29
CA GLU A 199 23.97 2.31 -7.72
C GLU A 199 23.68 0.81 -7.47
N GLY A 200 22.41 0.42 -7.41
CA GLY A 200 22.01 -0.97 -7.20
C GLY A 200 21.74 -1.36 -5.75
N GLN A 201 21.82 -0.43 -4.80
CA GLN A 201 21.61 -0.72 -3.39
C GLN A 201 20.13 -0.85 -3.02
N VAL A 202 19.23 -0.26 -3.81
CA VAL A 202 17.79 -0.27 -3.54
C VAL A 202 17.04 -0.78 -4.77
N ALA A 203 16.28 -1.85 -4.57
CA ALA A 203 15.32 -2.33 -5.55
C ALA A 203 13.98 -1.64 -5.35
N VAL A 204 13.45 -1.07 -6.43
CA VAL A 204 12.25 -0.25 -6.47
C VAL A 204 11.26 -0.88 -7.44
N VAL A 205 10.11 -1.29 -6.92
CA VAL A 205 9.00 -1.87 -7.68
C VAL A 205 7.86 -0.86 -7.73
N ARG A 206 7.55 -0.34 -8.91
CA ARG A 206 6.49 0.66 -9.12
C ARG A 206 5.24 -0.01 -9.69
N SER A 207 4.07 0.33 -9.14
CA SER A 207 2.80 -0.12 -9.71
C SER A 207 2.40 0.76 -10.88
N GLN A 208 1.96 0.13 -11.97
CA GLN A 208 1.35 0.75 -13.14
C GLN A 208 -0.17 0.81 -13.02
N LEU A 209 -0.77 -0.12 -12.27
CA LEU A 209 -2.20 -0.14 -11.96
C LEU A 209 -2.56 0.96 -10.97
N TRP A 210 -1.68 1.22 -10.00
CA TRP A 210 -1.80 2.33 -9.05
C TRP A 210 -0.65 3.31 -9.21
N PRO A 211 -0.78 4.30 -10.11
CA PRO A 211 0.25 5.33 -10.26
C PRO A 211 0.54 6.00 -8.91
N GLY A 212 1.83 6.08 -8.56
CA GLY A 212 2.26 6.61 -7.28
C GLY A 212 2.52 5.56 -6.19
N LEU A 213 2.09 4.31 -6.39
CA LEU A 213 2.45 3.21 -5.49
C LEU A 213 3.86 2.72 -5.79
N THR A 214 4.71 2.69 -4.78
CA THR A 214 6.07 2.14 -4.91
C THR A 214 6.44 1.29 -3.72
N PHE A 215 6.89 0.08 -4.00
CA PHE A 215 7.53 -0.82 -3.06
C PHE A 215 9.06 -0.68 -3.18
N HIS A 216 9.74 -0.75 -2.04
CA HIS A 216 11.17 -0.54 -1.94
C HIS A 216 11.80 -1.61 -1.05
N HIS A 217 12.95 -2.12 -1.45
CA HIS A 217 13.71 -3.14 -0.73
C HIS A 217 15.21 -2.83 -0.83
N GLN A 218 15.88 -2.76 0.32
CA GLN A 218 17.33 -2.61 0.37
C GLN A 218 18.00 -3.96 0.09
N VAL A 219 18.87 -4.02 -0.91
CA VAL A 219 19.59 -5.24 -1.29
C VAL A 219 20.44 -5.73 -0.10
N ASP A 220 20.48 -7.06 0.10
CA ASP A 220 21.21 -7.71 1.21
C ASP A 220 20.85 -7.18 2.61
N SER A 221 19.64 -6.62 2.75
CA SER A 221 19.11 -6.11 4.01
C SER A 221 17.65 -6.55 4.21
N PRO A 222 17.22 -6.85 5.45
CA PRO A 222 15.82 -7.20 5.73
C PRO A 222 14.86 -5.99 5.66
N VAL A 223 15.36 -4.82 5.26
CA VAL A 223 14.61 -3.57 5.25
C VAL A 223 13.86 -3.42 3.93
N TYR A 224 12.54 -3.34 4.03
CA TYR A 224 11.64 -3.11 2.91
C TYR A 224 10.38 -2.39 3.38
N GLY A 225 9.65 -1.85 2.43
CA GLY A 225 8.36 -1.21 2.67
C GLY A 225 7.72 -0.77 1.37
N TRP A 226 6.65 -0.01 1.50
CA TRP A 226 5.98 0.62 0.39
C TRP A 226 5.48 2.00 0.85
N THR A 227 5.24 2.87 -0.12
CA THR A 227 4.63 4.17 0.08
C THR A 227 3.69 4.43 -1.10
N TYR A 228 2.65 5.22 -0.85
CA TYR A 228 1.77 5.70 -1.90
C TYR A 228 1.82 7.22 -2.00
N PHE A 229 2.08 7.76 -3.19
CA PHE A 229 1.97 9.19 -3.48
C PHE A 229 1.24 9.36 -4.80
N GLY A 230 -0.06 9.62 -4.74
CA GLY A 230 -0.88 9.72 -5.95
C GLY A 230 -2.25 10.30 -5.66
N ASP A 231 -3.14 10.27 -6.64
CA ASP A 231 -4.50 10.83 -6.57
C ASP A 231 -5.56 9.80 -6.16
N GLY A 232 -5.16 8.57 -5.81
CA GLY A 232 -6.04 7.50 -5.40
C GLY A 232 -6.88 6.90 -6.52
N ARG A 233 -6.53 7.16 -7.80
CA ARG A 233 -7.22 6.56 -8.96
C ARG A 233 -6.47 5.35 -9.50
N ARG A 234 -7.23 4.34 -9.90
CA ARG A 234 -6.72 3.17 -10.59
C ARG A 234 -6.57 3.45 -12.08
N ASN A 235 -5.47 2.98 -12.66
CA ASN A 235 -5.21 3.06 -14.08
C ASN A 235 -5.71 1.81 -14.81
N TRP A 236 -6.98 1.84 -15.23
CA TRP A 236 -7.57 0.76 -16.03
C TRP A 236 -7.03 0.72 -17.47
N ASP A 237 -6.47 1.83 -17.96
CA ASP A 237 -5.95 1.92 -19.32
C ASP A 237 -4.63 1.18 -19.52
N ILE A 238 -4.06 0.61 -18.44
CA ILE A 238 -2.83 -0.17 -18.51
C ILE A 238 -2.89 -1.23 -19.61
N CYS A 239 -4.02 -1.91 -19.81
CA CYS A 239 -4.19 -2.92 -20.86
C CYS A 239 -3.97 -2.40 -22.28
N TYR A 240 -4.09 -1.09 -22.51
CA TYR A 240 -3.88 -0.42 -23.80
C TYR A 240 -2.53 0.30 -23.90
N MET A 241 -1.76 0.38 -22.81
CA MET A 241 -0.49 1.10 -22.71
C MET A 241 0.74 0.19 -22.84
N ILE A 242 0.54 -1.12 -22.95
CA ILE A 242 1.59 -2.17 -22.97
C ILE A 242 1.98 -2.55 -24.39
#